data_AF-A0A172UWE2-F1
#
_entry.id   AF-A0A172UWE2-F1
#
_cell.length_a   1.000
_cell.length_b   1.000
_cell.length_c   1.000
_cell.angle_alpha   90.00
_cell.angle_beta   90.00
_cell.angle_gamma   90.00
#
_symmetry.space_group_name_H-M   'P 1'
#
loop_
_entity.id
_entity.type
_entity.pdbx_description
1 polymer ?
#
loop_
_entity_poly.entity_id
_entity_poly.type
_entity_poly.pdbx_seq_one_letter_code
_entity_poly.pdbx_strand_id
1 'polypeptide(L)'
;MAPTTITFRTDRGVIAYSAMERPQPDEPGRVANGLLGGDPALVAIVREILAGSLPKSVRVAEPNLDYVFTANRDTVADVAAAMLVAGNGRGRLSDAGWDALDAAMADEIGPDTNSPVIH
;
A
#
# COMPACT_ATOMS: atom_id res chain seq x y z
N MET A 1 -17.29 8.76 -4.96
CA MET A 1 -17.49 7.43 -4.36
C MET A 1 -17.18 7.56 -2.87
N ALA A 2 -17.02 6.48 -2.10
CA ALA A 2 -16.52 6.62 -0.72
C ALA A 2 -14.99 6.68 -0.76
N PRO A 3 -14.32 7.55 0.01
CA PRO A 3 -12.86 7.57 0.05
C PRO A 3 -12.34 6.22 0.60
N THR A 4 -11.48 5.54 -0.15
CA THR A 4 -10.84 4.29 0.30
C THR A 4 -10.00 4.60 1.53
N THR A 5 -10.47 4.14 2.68
CA THR A 5 -9.78 4.36 3.96
C THR A 5 -9.18 3.03 4.41
N ILE A 6 -7.85 2.97 4.43
CA ILE A 6 -7.08 1.83 4.91
C ILE A 6 -6.66 2.14 6.34
N THR A 7 -6.92 1.21 7.25
CA THR A 7 -6.47 1.33 8.63
C THR A 7 -5.52 0.19 8.95
N PHE A 8 -4.41 0.49 9.61
CA PHE A 8 -3.45 -0.50 10.04
C PHE A 8 -3.19 -0.35 11.54
N ARG A 9 -3.43 -1.42 12.29
CA ARG A 9 -3.32 -1.44 13.75
C ARG A 9 -2.16 -2.33 14.15
N THR A 10 -1.28 -1.83 14.99
CA THR A 10 -0.14 -2.57 15.56
C THR A 10 -0.14 -2.41 17.08
N ASP A 11 0.68 -3.23 17.75
CA ASP A 11 0.95 -3.08 19.19
C ASP A 11 1.59 -1.71 19.52
N ARG A 12 2.27 -1.09 18.54
CA ARG A 12 2.91 0.23 18.67
C ARG A 12 1.96 1.41 18.47
N GLY A 13 0.81 1.20 17.83
CA GLY A 13 -0.10 2.27 17.48
C GLY A 13 -0.94 1.98 16.24
N VAL A 14 -1.76 2.98 15.87
CA VAL A 14 -2.67 2.91 14.73
C VAL A 14 -2.28 3.96 13.70
N ILE A 15 -2.30 3.56 12.44
CA ILE A 15 -2.11 4.42 11.29
C ILE A 15 -3.29 4.24 10.33
N ALA A 16 -3.71 5.32 9.71
CA ALA A 16 -4.81 5.37 8.76
C ALA A 16 -4.35 6.10 7.51
N TYR A 17 -4.73 5.56 6.36
CA TYR A 17 -4.55 6.18 5.06
C TYR A 17 -5.93 6.42 4.44
N SER A 18 -6.19 7.64 4.01
CA SER A 18 -7.41 8.01 3.30
C SER A 18 -7.05 8.45 1.89
N ALA A 19 -7.40 7.64 0.89
CA ALA A 19 -7.28 8.03 -0.51
C ALA A 19 -8.24 9.19 -0.81
N MET A 20 -7.74 10.29 -1.37
CA MET A 20 -8.56 11.43 -1.75
C MET A 20 -8.89 11.37 -3.25
N GLU A 21 -10.18 11.40 -3.59
CA GLU A 21 -10.65 11.40 -4.99
C GLU A 21 -10.30 12.69 -5.76
N ARG A 22 -9.85 13.75 -5.07
CA ARG A 22 -9.49 15.03 -5.68
C ARG A 22 -8.00 15.29 -5.51
N PRO A 23 -7.21 15.30 -6.60
CA PRO A 23 -5.82 15.76 -6.53
C PRO A 23 -5.84 17.25 -6.21
N GLN A 24 -5.76 17.62 -4.93
CA GLN A 24 -5.35 18.97 -4.57
C GLN A 24 -3.86 19.10 -4.87
N PRO A 25 -3.31 20.25 -5.25
CA PRO A 25 -1.85 20.44 -5.27
C PRO A 25 -1.37 20.69 -3.83
N ASP A 26 -0.14 20.29 -3.48
CA ASP A 26 0.63 20.96 -2.40
C ASP A 26 0.34 20.71 -0.90
N GLU A 27 0.10 19.46 -0.45
CA GLU A 27 0.19 19.15 1.00
C GLU A 27 1.38 18.24 1.34
N PRO A 28 2.27 18.65 2.27
CA PRO A 28 3.37 17.83 2.75
C PRO A 28 2.83 16.66 3.58
N GLY A 29 2.87 15.46 3.01
CA GLY A 29 2.30 14.25 3.62
C GLY A 29 1.52 13.36 2.65
N ARG A 30 1.35 13.81 1.40
CA ARG A 30 0.63 13.03 0.40
C ARG A 30 1.42 11.82 -0.09
N VAL A 31 0.76 10.68 -0.02
CA VAL A 31 1.24 9.41 -0.59
C VAL A 31 0.11 8.90 -1.47
N ALA A 32 0.39 8.50 -2.71
CA ALA A 32 -0.62 7.88 -3.58
C ALA A 32 -1.94 8.69 -3.71
N ASN A 33 -1.87 10.03 -3.76
CA ASN A 33 -3.06 10.91 -3.74
C ASN A 33 -3.96 10.80 -2.49
N GLY A 34 -3.42 10.34 -1.36
CA GLY A 34 -4.14 10.26 -0.10
C GLY A 34 -3.36 10.84 1.08
N LEU A 35 -4.05 10.98 2.21
CA LEU A 35 -3.50 11.48 3.46
C LEU A 35 -3.19 10.32 4.40
N LEU A 36 -1.99 10.33 4.95
CA LEU A 36 -1.49 9.33 5.89
C LEU A 36 -1.43 9.97 7.28
N GLY A 37 -2.19 9.43 8.23
CA GLY A 37 -2.32 9.98 9.59
C GLY A 37 -2.30 8.89 10.66
N GLY A 38 -2.05 9.27 11.90
CA GLY A 38 -1.97 8.34 13.03
C GLY A 38 -0.67 8.52 13.81
N ASP A 39 -0.09 7.42 14.28
CA ASP A 39 1.16 7.46 15.04
C ASP A 39 2.31 8.07 14.22
N PRO A 40 2.96 9.15 14.70
CA PRO A 40 3.96 9.87 13.92
C PRO A 40 5.23 9.05 13.64
N ALA A 41 5.57 8.08 14.49
CA ALA A 41 6.72 7.21 14.25
C ALA A 41 6.41 6.21 13.13
N LEU A 42 5.22 5.59 13.14
CA LEU A 42 4.77 4.73 12.05
C LEU A 42 4.62 5.51 10.74
N VAL A 43 4.07 6.72 10.77
CA VAL A 43 3.95 7.59 9.60
C VAL A 43 5.32 7.92 9.01
N ALA A 44 6.31 8.25 9.85
CA ALA A 44 7.67 8.50 9.38
C ALA A 44 8.28 7.27 8.69
N ILE A 45 8.15 6.08 9.29
CA ILE A 45 8.65 4.83 8.72
C ILE A 45 7.98 4.53 7.38
N VAL A 46 6.66 4.62 7.29
CA VAL A 46 5.91 4.40 6.03
C VAL A 46 6.38 5.38 4.95
N ARG A 47 6.57 6.66 5.29
CA ARG A 47 7.08 7.66 4.35
C ARG A 47 8.51 7.37 3.90
N GLU A 48 9.39 6.92 4.79
CA GLU A 48 10.75 6.53 4.42
C GLU A 48 10.77 5.31 3.49
N ILE A 49 9.90 4.32 3.74
CA ILE A 49 9.73 3.18 2.85
C ILE A 49 9.28 3.66 1.47
N LEU A 50 8.25 4.52 1.40
CA LEU A 50 7.73 5.00 0.12
C LEU A 50 8.71 5.94 -0.60
N ALA A 51 9.57 6.65 0.13
CA ALA A 51 10.67 7.45 -0.42
C ALA A 51 11.80 6.59 -1.02
N GLY A 52 11.73 5.26 -0.88
CA GLY A 52 12.70 4.33 -1.46
C GLY A 52 13.82 3.91 -0.52
N SER A 53 13.78 4.29 0.78
CA SER A 53 14.89 4.01 1.69
C SER A 53 15.11 2.54 1.98
N LEU A 54 14.07 1.70 2.10
CA LEU A 54 14.11 0.22 2.36
C LEU A 54 12.67 -0.30 2.54
N PRO A 55 12.36 -1.61 2.43
CA PRO A 55 12.82 -2.63 1.48
C PRO A 55 12.16 -2.49 0.09
N LYS A 56 12.53 -3.36 -0.87
CA LYS A 56 11.95 -3.42 -2.24
C LYS A 56 10.75 -4.37 -2.37
N SER A 57 10.58 -5.26 -1.41
CA SER A 57 9.42 -6.13 -1.30
C SER A 57 9.02 -6.27 0.17
N VAL A 58 7.74 -6.58 0.40
CA VAL A 58 7.22 -6.95 1.71
C VAL A 58 6.73 -8.38 1.65
N ARG A 59 7.10 -9.18 2.65
CA ARG A 59 6.54 -10.52 2.82
C ARG A 59 5.22 -10.42 3.57
N VAL A 60 4.15 -10.77 2.88
CA VAL A 60 2.80 -10.85 3.41
C VAL A 60 2.65 -12.21 4.10
N ALA A 61 2.54 -12.23 5.43
CA ALA A 61 2.61 -13.46 6.23
C ALA A 61 1.55 -14.53 5.83
N GLU A 62 0.36 -14.10 5.41
CA GLU A 62 -0.67 -14.95 4.79
C GLU A 62 -1.16 -14.18 3.56
N PRO A 63 -0.86 -14.63 2.32
CA PRO A 63 -0.56 -16.01 1.89
C PRO A 63 0.92 -16.44 1.80
N ASN A 64 1.87 -15.84 2.52
CA ASN A 64 3.32 -16.00 2.29
C ASN A 64 3.79 -15.50 0.91
N LEU A 65 3.11 -14.49 0.36
CA LEU A 65 3.49 -13.85 -0.90
C LEU A 65 4.44 -12.68 -0.63
N ASP A 66 5.43 -12.52 -1.50
CA ASP A 66 6.28 -11.33 -1.53
C ASP A 66 5.63 -10.31 -2.47
N TYR A 67 5.06 -9.24 -1.91
CA TYR A 67 4.58 -8.11 -2.69
C TYR A 67 5.76 -7.21 -3.06
N VAL A 68 5.97 -6.94 -4.35
CA VAL A 68 7.03 -6.06 -4.84
C VAL A 68 6.47 -4.64 -4.98
N PHE A 69 7.15 -3.68 -4.38
CA PHE A 69 6.74 -2.28 -4.49
C PHE A 69 6.89 -1.79 -5.94
N THR A 70 5.94 -0.97 -6.39
CA THR A 70 6.05 -0.33 -7.70
C THR A 70 7.25 0.64 -7.75
N ALA A 71 7.71 0.97 -8.96
CA ALA A 71 8.86 1.86 -9.13
C ALA A 71 8.63 3.25 -8.50
N ASN A 72 7.39 3.74 -8.53
CA ASN A 72 7.01 5.07 -8.04
C ASN A 72 6.47 5.06 -6.60
N ARG A 73 6.11 3.87 -6.06
CA ARG A 73 5.59 3.69 -4.69
C ARG A 73 4.42 4.62 -4.37
N ASP A 74 3.60 4.90 -5.38
CA ASP A 74 2.50 5.87 -5.34
C ASP A 74 1.15 5.19 -5.52
N THR A 75 1.07 3.87 -5.31
CA THR A 75 -0.18 3.13 -5.35
C THR A 75 -0.71 2.82 -3.95
N VAL A 76 -2.03 2.61 -3.85
CA VAL A 76 -2.70 2.22 -2.60
C VAL A 76 -2.13 0.89 -2.05
N ALA A 77 -1.77 -0.04 -2.94
CA ALA A 77 -1.14 -1.30 -2.58
C ALA A 77 0.27 -1.10 -2.00
N ASP A 78 1.07 -0.17 -2.56
CA ASP A 78 2.36 0.21 -1.98
C ASP A 78 2.19 0.81 -0.58
N VAL A 79 1.14 1.60 -0.35
CA VAL A 79 0.86 2.13 1.00
C VAL A 79 0.55 1.00 1.98
N ALA A 80 -0.33 0.07 1.60
CA ALA A 80 -0.67 -1.08 2.41
C ALA A 80 0.55 -1.96 2.72
N ALA A 81 1.39 -2.21 1.71
CA ALA A 81 2.65 -2.92 1.84
C ALA A 81 3.63 -2.21 2.79
N ALA A 82 3.80 -0.89 2.64
CA ALA A 82 4.66 -0.10 3.51
C ALA A 82 4.17 -0.10 4.96
N MET A 83 2.85 -0.07 5.18
CA MET A 83 2.25 -0.21 6.50
C MET A 83 2.60 -1.57 7.13
N LEU A 84 2.48 -2.67 6.37
CA LEU A 84 2.86 -4.01 6.83
C LEU A 84 4.34 -4.09 7.25
N VAL A 85 5.25 -3.50 6.46
CA VAL A 85 6.67 -3.40 6.81
C VAL A 85 6.87 -2.57 8.08
N ALA A 86 6.21 -1.41 8.19
CA ALA A 86 6.30 -0.54 9.36
C ALA A 86 5.81 -1.23 10.64
N GLY A 87 4.79 -2.09 10.51
CA GLY A 87 4.31 -2.96 11.59
C GLY A 87 5.14 -4.22 11.82
N ASN A 88 6.24 -4.41 11.08
CA ASN A 88 7.09 -5.60 11.13
C ASN A 88 6.31 -6.92 10.97
N GLY A 89 5.29 -6.92 10.10
CA GLY A 89 4.40 -8.08 9.90
C GLY A 89 3.51 -8.44 11.09
N ARG A 90 3.51 -7.66 12.18
CA ARG A 90 2.71 -7.88 13.39
C ARG A 90 1.45 -7.02 13.46
N GLY A 91 1.17 -6.24 12.43
CA GLY A 91 -0.02 -5.40 12.38
C GLY A 91 -1.17 -6.05 11.63
N ARG A 92 -2.38 -5.61 11.99
CA ARG A 92 -3.62 -5.98 11.33
C ARG A 92 -4.01 -4.88 10.37
N LEU A 93 -3.93 -5.19 9.07
CA LEU A 93 -4.46 -4.37 8.00
C LEU A 93 -5.97 -4.55 7.92
N SER A 94 -6.70 -3.47 7.63
CA SER A 94 -8.13 -3.48 7.36
C SER A 94 -8.44 -4.21 6.05
N ASP A 95 -9.67 -4.71 5.91
CA ASP A 95 -10.12 -5.41 4.70
C ASP A 95 -9.85 -4.60 3.42
N ALA A 96 -10.10 -3.28 3.44
CA ALA A 96 -9.80 -2.41 2.29
C ALA A 96 -8.32 -2.35 1.88
N GLY A 97 -7.40 -2.57 2.83
CA GLY A 97 -5.96 -2.63 2.52
C GLY A 97 -5.56 -4.01 2.00
N TRP A 98 -6.21 -5.07 2.51
CA TRP A 98 -6.07 -6.42 1.96
C TRP A 98 -6.61 -6.49 0.53
N ASP A 99 -7.79 -5.92 0.26
CA ASP A 99 -8.38 -5.82 -1.07
C ASP A 99 -7.47 -5.05 -2.03
N ALA A 100 -6.81 -3.98 -1.57
CA ALA A 100 -5.87 -3.23 -2.41
C ALA A 100 -4.61 -4.03 -2.77
N LEU A 101 -4.06 -4.79 -1.81
CA LEU A 101 -2.95 -5.70 -2.06
C LEU A 101 -3.36 -6.86 -2.98
N ASP A 102 -4.52 -7.46 -2.72
CA ASP A 102 -5.08 -8.55 -3.51
C ASP A 102 -5.36 -8.09 -4.95
N ALA A 103 -5.97 -6.92 -5.14
CA ALA A 103 -6.21 -6.34 -6.45
C ALA A 103 -4.90 -6.07 -7.21
N ALA A 104 -3.86 -5.56 -6.56
CA ALA A 104 -2.57 -5.33 -7.20
C ALA A 104 -1.85 -6.65 -7.56
N MET A 105 -1.92 -7.66 -6.70
CA MET A 105 -1.39 -9.00 -7.00
C MET A 105 -2.20 -9.69 -8.09
N ALA A 106 -3.51 -9.51 -8.13
CA ALA A 106 -4.39 -10.04 -9.17
C ALA A 106 -4.16 -9.33 -10.52
N ASP A 107 -3.80 -8.05 -10.52
CA ASP A 107 -3.44 -7.29 -11.72
C ASP A 107 -2.09 -7.75 -12.32
N GLU A 108 -1.10 -8.06 -11.47
CA GLU A 108 0.15 -8.71 -11.92
C GLU A 108 -0.06 -10.15 -12.44
N ILE A 109 -1.10 -10.85 -11.95
CA ILE A 109 -1.51 -12.19 -12.40
C ILE A 109 -2.71 -12.08 -13.36
N GLY A 110 -2.83 -10.97 -14.08
CA GLY A 110 -3.75 -10.87 -15.22
C GLY A 110 -3.38 -11.95 -16.25
N PRO A 111 -4.35 -12.68 -16.83
CA PRO A 111 -4.04 -13.67 -17.84
C PRO A 111 -3.34 -12.95 -18.99
N ASP A 112 -2.14 -13.41 -19.36
CA ASP A 112 -1.55 -13.18 -20.67
C ASP A 112 -2.60 -13.50 -21.75
N THR A 113 -3.46 -12.54 -22.07
CA THR A 113 -4.24 -12.53 -23.30
C THR A 113 -3.32 -12.01 -24.39
N ASN A 114 -2.15 -12.63 -24.50
CA ASN A 114 -1.38 -12.63 -25.72
C ASN A 114 -1.96 -13.77 -26.58
N SER A 115 -3.21 -13.59 -27.01
CA SER A 115 -3.80 -14.43 -28.05
C SER A 115 -3.08 -14.06 -29.36
N PRO A 116 -2.26 -14.92 -29.98
CA PRO A 116 -1.76 -14.62 -31.30
C PRO A 116 -2.94 -14.66 -32.26
N VAL A 117 -3.14 -13.56 -32.97
CA VAL A 117 -4.05 -13.47 -34.12
C VAL A 117 -3.51 -14.45 -35.17
N ILE A 118 -4.18 -15.58 -35.36
CA ILE A 118 -3.89 -16.48 -36.49
C ILE A 118 -4.78 -16.01 -37.65
N HIS A 119 -4.13 -15.44 -38.66
CA HIS A 119 -4.70 -15.07 -39.95
C HIS A 119 -5.17 -16.27 -40.76
#